data_AF-A0A2D7TAC5-F1
#
_entry.id   AF-A0A2D7TAC5-F1
#
_cell.length_a   1.000
_cell.length_b   1.000
_cell.length_c   1.000
_cell.angle_alpha   90.00
_cell.angle_beta   90.00
_cell.angle_gamma   90.00
#
_symmetry.space_group_name_H-M   'P 1'
#
loop_
_entity.id
_entity.type
_entity.pdbx_description
1 polymer ?
#
loop_
_entity_poly.entity_id
_entity_poly.type
_entity_poly.pdbx_seq_one_letter_code
_entity_poly.pdbx_strand_id
1 'polypeptide(L)'
;MPEHEIKFNPLNHVLVPHHELVPIEMEMEELSPWDLIRVDFDGTERLAKELLPKILITDPAIQALKEAEEREELLRAAEDDRDHPGLPAGWLADRVVKVTRPSPTAGLSVAYRLIVEGS
;
A
#
# COMPACT_ATOMS: atom_id res chain seq x y z
N MET A 1 26.00 -25.52 1.78
CA MET A 1 24.77 -25.56 0.97
C MET A 1 24.11 -24.20 1.10
N PRO A 2 23.65 -23.53 0.02
CA PRO A 2 23.02 -22.23 0.15
C PRO A 2 21.56 -22.44 0.59
N GLU A 3 21.35 -22.77 1.86
CA GLU A 3 20.00 -22.89 2.45
C GLU A 3 19.37 -21.51 2.76
N HIS A 4 20.04 -20.42 2.39
CA HIS A 4 19.65 -19.04 2.72
C HIS A 4 19.01 -18.25 1.57
N GLU A 5 18.80 -18.83 0.38
CA GLU A 5 18.32 -18.06 -0.79
C GLU A 5 16.79 -17.99 -0.94
N ILE A 6 16.01 -18.76 -0.16
CA ILE A 6 14.55 -18.70 -0.24
C ILE A 6 14.04 -17.70 0.81
N LYS A 7 13.89 -16.44 0.41
CA LYS A 7 13.25 -15.42 1.24
C LYS A 7 11.76 -15.75 1.36
N PHE A 8 11.29 -15.94 2.59
CA PHE A 8 9.88 -16.17 2.87
C PHE A 8 9.06 -14.95 2.44
N ASN A 9 8.00 -15.14 1.64
CA ASN A 9 7.07 -14.09 1.24
C ASN A 9 5.84 -14.11 2.17
N PRO A 10 5.69 -13.12 3.08
CA PRO A 10 4.52 -13.02 3.96
C PRO A 10 3.19 -12.92 3.21
N LEU A 11 3.16 -12.33 2.02
CA LEU A 11 1.92 -12.13 1.24
C LEU A 11 1.28 -13.45 0.78
N ASN A 12 2.05 -14.54 0.73
CA ASN A 12 1.56 -15.86 0.34
C ASN A 12 1.06 -16.70 1.54
N HIS A 13 1.08 -16.14 2.75
CA HIS A 13 0.72 -16.89 3.95
C HIS A 13 -0.80 -16.88 4.20
N VAL A 14 -1.37 -18.02 4.63
CA VAL A 14 -2.83 -18.21 4.82
C VAL A 14 -3.48 -17.20 5.78
N LEU A 15 -2.73 -16.70 6.77
CA LEU A 15 -3.23 -15.72 7.73
C LEU A 15 -3.07 -14.27 7.27
N VAL A 16 -2.28 -14.03 6.23
CA VAL A 16 -2.01 -12.68 5.72
C VAL A 16 -3.07 -12.37 4.65
N PRO A 17 -3.93 -11.35 4.88
CA PRO A 17 -4.91 -10.97 3.89
C PRO A 17 -4.25 -10.33 2.66
N HIS A 18 -5.02 -10.17 1.59
CA HIS A 18 -4.52 -9.53 0.38
C HIS A 18 -4.34 -8.02 0.61
N HIS A 19 -3.15 -7.51 0.31
CA HIS A 19 -2.79 -6.10 0.42
C HIS A 19 -2.51 -5.54 -0.98
N GLU A 20 -3.11 -4.40 -1.29
CA GLU A 20 -2.97 -3.72 -2.58
C GLU A 20 -2.81 -2.21 -2.35
N LEU A 21 -1.94 -1.55 -3.11
CA LEU A 21 -1.83 -0.09 -3.07
C LEU A 21 -2.97 0.55 -3.84
N VAL A 22 -3.68 1.48 -3.21
CA VAL A 22 -4.67 2.28 -3.91
C VAL A 22 -3.93 3.34 -4.75
N PRO A 23 -4.19 3.46 -6.07
CA PRO A 23 -3.64 4.55 -6.88
C PRO A 23 -4.04 5.92 -6.31
N ILE A 24 -3.13 6.91 -6.32
CA ILE A 24 -3.36 8.23 -5.69
C ILE A 24 -4.60 8.89 -6.28
N GLU A 25 -4.80 8.71 -7.58
CA GLU A 25 -5.89 9.26 -8.38
C GLU A 25 -7.25 8.68 -7.96
N MET A 26 -7.25 7.45 -7.44
CA MET A 26 -8.44 6.73 -7.01
C MET A 26 -8.67 6.79 -5.49
N GLU A 27 -7.71 7.28 -4.70
CA GLU A 27 -7.83 7.32 -3.24
C GLU A 27 -9.09 8.07 -2.78
N MET A 28 -9.42 9.18 -3.44
CA MET A 28 -10.60 9.99 -3.10
C MET A 28 -11.92 9.26 -3.42
N GLU A 29 -11.99 8.53 -4.53
CA GLU A 29 -13.18 7.79 -4.94
C GLU A 29 -13.42 6.58 -4.01
N GLU A 30 -12.37 5.77 -3.78
CA GLU A 30 -12.43 4.58 -2.93
C GLU A 30 -12.79 4.92 -1.47
N LEU A 31 -12.32 6.08 -0.99
CA LEU A 31 -12.56 6.53 0.38
C LEU A 31 -13.79 7.43 0.54
N SER A 32 -14.49 7.74 -0.55
CA SER A 32 -15.73 8.51 -0.54
C SER A 32 -16.81 7.98 0.44
N PRO A 33 -16.96 6.66 0.67
CA PRO A 33 -17.99 6.16 1.59
C PRO A 33 -17.71 6.50 3.06
N TRP A 34 -16.48 6.88 3.41
CA TRP A 34 -16.03 7.09 4.77
C TRP A 34 -16.09 8.54 5.24
N ASP A 35 -16.61 9.46 4.40
CA ASP A 35 -16.78 10.89 4.71
C ASP A 35 -15.49 11.54 5.26
N LEU A 36 -14.38 11.26 4.58
CA LEU A 36 -13.04 11.73 4.97
C LEU A 36 -12.63 13.04 4.29
N ILE A 37 -13.49 13.63 3.46
CA ILE A 37 -13.20 14.87 2.74
C ILE A 37 -13.35 16.04 3.72
N ARG A 38 -12.32 16.89 3.80
CA ARG A 38 -12.30 18.12 4.60
C ARG A 38 -12.01 19.29 3.69
N VAL A 39 -12.64 20.42 4.00
CA VAL A 39 -12.36 21.69 3.33
C VAL A 39 -11.39 22.46 4.20
N ASP A 40 -10.20 22.74 3.68
CA ASP A 40 -9.21 23.56 4.36
C ASP A 40 -9.60 25.05 4.31
N PHE A 41 -8.87 25.90 5.05
CA PHE A 41 -9.14 27.34 5.13
C PHE A 41 -9.10 28.03 3.75
N ASP A 42 -8.28 27.53 2.83
CA ASP A 42 -8.13 28.05 1.47
C ASP A 42 -9.25 27.59 0.51
N GLY A 43 -10.21 26.81 1.00
CA GLY A 43 -11.33 26.28 0.21
C GLY A 43 -10.99 25.03 -0.63
N THR A 44 -9.78 24.49 -0.48
CA THR A 44 -9.37 23.24 -1.12
C THR A 44 -9.91 22.03 -0.37
N GLU A 45 -10.43 21.05 -1.12
CA GLU A 45 -10.80 19.75 -0.57
C GLU A 45 -9.54 18.89 -0.38
N ARG A 46 -9.30 18.42 0.85
CA ARG A 46 -8.28 17.42 1.14
C ARG A 46 -8.91 16.18 1.73
N LEU A 47 -8.29 15.05 1.42
CA LEU A 47 -8.61 13.78 2.06
C LEU A 47 -7.92 13.72 3.43
N ALA A 48 -8.68 13.55 4.51
CA ALA A 48 -8.18 13.40 5.87
C ALA A 48 -7.62 11.99 6.12
N LYS A 49 -6.55 11.63 5.40
CA LYS A 49 -5.90 10.31 5.48
C LYS A 49 -5.43 9.96 6.89
N GLU A 50 -5.11 10.96 7.70
CA GLU A 50 -4.65 10.80 9.08
C GLU A 50 -5.64 10.10 10.01
N LEU A 51 -6.93 10.06 9.63
CA LEU A 51 -8.00 9.38 10.38
C LEU A 51 -8.05 7.88 10.09
N LEU A 52 -7.37 7.41 9.04
CA LEU A 52 -7.33 5.99 8.72
C LEU A 52 -6.51 5.20 9.74
N PRO A 53 -6.86 3.93 10.00
CA PRO A 53 -6.04 3.04 10.80
C PRO A 53 -4.61 2.97 10.25
N LYS A 54 -3.62 3.17 11.13
CA LYS A 54 -2.21 3.24 10.71
C LYS A 54 -1.61 1.85 10.56
N ILE A 55 -0.65 1.72 9.63
CA ILE A 55 0.25 0.58 9.49
C ILE A 55 1.68 1.09 9.33
N LEU A 56 2.64 0.46 10.00
CA LEU A 56 4.02 0.90 9.95
C LEU A 56 4.64 0.49 8.61
N ILE A 57 5.53 1.34 8.08
CA ILE A 57 6.34 1.00 6.92
C ILE A 57 7.21 -0.24 7.17
N THR A 58 7.60 -0.48 8.43
CA THR A 58 8.39 -1.65 8.85
C THR A 58 7.58 -2.93 8.99
N ASP A 59 6.27 -2.90 8.75
CA ASP A 59 5.43 -4.10 8.78
C ASP A 59 5.88 -5.11 7.69
N PRO A 60 5.97 -6.42 7.99
CA PRO A 60 6.44 -7.42 7.02
C PRO A 60 5.60 -7.49 5.74
N ALA A 61 4.29 -7.27 5.81
CA ALA A 61 3.43 -7.28 4.63
C ALA A 61 3.69 -6.05 3.75
N ILE A 62 3.92 -4.89 4.36
CA ILE A 62 4.24 -3.64 3.65
C ILE A 62 5.65 -3.70 3.03
N GLN A 63 6.63 -4.28 3.73
CA GLN A 63 7.97 -4.50 3.17
C GLN A 63 7.92 -5.46 1.96
N ALA A 64 7.17 -6.55 2.06
CA ALA A 64 6.99 -7.48 0.94
C ALA A 64 6.26 -6.83 -0.25
N LEU A 65 5.26 -5.99 0.02
CA LEU A 65 4.54 -5.23 -1.00
C LEU A 65 5.46 -4.22 -1.70
N LYS A 66 6.29 -3.51 -0.93
CA LYS A 66 7.29 -2.59 -1.46
C LYS A 66 8.28 -3.31 -2.40
N GLU A 67 8.82 -4.44 -1.95
CA GLU A 67 9.76 -5.24 -2.74
C GLU A 67 9.12 -5.79 -4.03
N ALA A 68 7.83 -6.15 -3.98
CA ALA A 68 7.08 -6.58 -5.15
C ALA A 68 6.90 -5.45 -6.18
N GLU A 69 6.50 -4.25 -5.73
CA GLU A 69 6.31 -3.09 -6.60
C GLU A 69 7.63 -2.62 -7.22
N GLU A 70 8.70 -2.52 -6.41
CA GLU A 70 10.03 -2.13 -6.90
C GLU A 70 10.55 -3.14 -7.93
N ARG A 71 10.27 -4.44 -7.74
CA ARG A 71 10.63 -5.48 -8.70
C ARG A 71 9.82 -5.36 -9.99
N GLU A 72 8.52 -5.08 -9.91
CA GLU A 72 7.66 -4.90 -11.08
C GLU A 72 8.09 -3.69 -11.90
N GLU A 73 8.39 -2.56 -11.25
CA GLU A 73 8.88 -1.36 -11.92
C GLU A 73 10.23 -1.59 -12.60
N LEU A 74 11.14 -2.32 -11.96
CA LEU A 74 12.42 -2.71 -12.57
C LEU A 74 12.23 -3.59 -13.82
N LEU A 75 11.25 -4.50 -13.80
CA LEU A 75 10.92 -5.33 -14.96
C LEU A 75 10.34 -4.49 -16.10
N ARG A 76 9.40 -3.57 -15.82
CA ARG A 76 8.84 -2.65 -16.82
C ARG A 76 9.91 -1.74 -17.43
N ALA A 77 10.82 -1.21 -16.60
CA ALA A 77 11.93 -0.39 -17.07
C ALA A 77 12.89 -1.17 -18.00
N ALA A 78 13.13 -2.44 -17.69
CA ALA A 78 13.94 -3.32 -18.53
C ALA A 78 13.25 -3.65 -19.88
N GLU A 79 11.92 -3.73 -19.91
CA GLU A 79 11.15 -3.91 -21.15
C GLU A 79 11.18 -2.68 -22.06
N ASP A 80 11.15 -1.48 -21.47
CA ASP A 80 11.12 -0.20 -22.19
C ASP A 80 12.50 0.30 -22.66
N ASP A 81 13.61 -0.42 -22.39
CA ASP A 81 15.00 -0.03 -22.68
C ASP A 81 15.34 1.39 -22.15
N ARG A 82 14.74 1.79 -21.02
CA ARG A 82 14.94 3.10 -20.38
C ARG A 82 15.77 2.96 -19.12
N ASP A 83 16.73 3.87 -18.93
CA ASP A 83 17.37 4.09 -17.63
C ASP A 83 16.31 4.62 -16.64
N HIS A 84 15.76 3.73 -15.81
CA HIS A 84 14.84 4.13 -14.75
C HIS A 84 15.64 4.43 -13.47
N PRO A 85 15.54 5.64 -12.88
CA PRO A 85 16.20 6.00 -11.62
C PRO A 85 15.65 5.29 -10.37
N GLY A 86 14.84 4.23 -10.52
CA GLY A 86 14.02 3.62 -9.46
C GLY A 86 12.91 4.53 -8.93
N LEU A 87 12.11 4.00 -8.00
CA LEU A 87 11.12 4.78 -7.25
C LEU A 87 11.82 5.73 -6.26
N PRO A 88 11.30 6.95 -6.05
CA PRO A 88 11.94 7.92 -5.17
C PRO A 88 12.00 7.43 -3.71
N ALA A 89 13.00 7.86 -2.96
CA ALA A 89 13.09 7.53 -1.54
C ALA A 89 11.83 8.03 -0.81
N GLY A 90 11.20 7.16 -0.02
CA GLY A 90 9.99 7.49 0.73
C GLY A 90 8.69 7.48 -0.08
N TRP A 91 8.68 6.98 -1.32
CA TRP A 91 7.49 6.94 -2.19
C TRP A 91 6.26 6.27 -1.56
N LEU A 92 6.48 5.38 -0.60
CA LEU A 92 5.45 4.60 0.08
C LEU A 92 4.85 5.31 1.30
N ALA A 93 5.49 6.37 1.80
CA ALA A 93 4.97 7.15 2.90
C ALA A 93 3.67 7.87 2.48
N ASP A 94 2.70 7.97 3.39
CA ASP A 94 1.40 8.62 3.17
C ASP A 94 0.51 7.97 2.09
N ARG A 95 0.87 6.75 1.64
CA ARG A 95 0.05 5.94 0.74
C ARG A 95 -1.00 5.14 1.51
N VAL A 96 -2.13 4.91 0.85
CA VAL A 96 -3.21 4.07 1.37
C VAL A 96 -3.09 2.64 0.85
N VAL A 97 -3.12 1.68 1.77
CA VAL A 97 -3.20 0.25 1.44
C VAL A 97 -4.64 -0.25 1.64
N LYS A 98 -5.16 -0.94 0.64
CA LYS A 98 -6.41 -1.68 0.66
C LYS A 98 -6.13 -3.10 1.13
N VAL A 99 -6.85 -3.52 2.17
CA VAL A 99 -6.72 -4.84 2.77
C VAL A 99 -8.03 -5.60 2.57
N THR A 100 -7.98 -6.65 1.75
CA THR A 100 -9.13 -7.50 1.45
C THR A 100 -8.96 -8.84 2.16
N ARG A 101 -9.89 -9.17 3.06
CA ARG A 101 -9.89 -10.43 3.81
C ARG A 101 -11.20 -11.20 3.67
N PRO A 102 -11.17 -12.54 3.71
CA PRO A 102 -12.38 -13.32 3.93
C PRO A 102 -12.96 -13.03 5.32
N SER A 103 -14.27 -12.76 5.37
CA SER A 103 -15.01 -12.50 6.61
C SER A 103 -16.05 -13.59 6.83
N PRO A 104 -16.08 -14.26 7.99
CA PRO A 104 -17.11 -15.27 8.29
C PRO A 104 -18.54 -14.75 8.21
N THR A 105 -18.76 -13.45 8.43
CA THR A 105 -20.09 -12.83 8.48
C THR A 105 -20.48 -12.15 7.18
N ALA A 106 -19.53 -11.50 6.50
CA ALA A 106 -19.79 -10.67 5.32
C ALA A 106 -19.30 -11.31 4.01
N GLY A 107 -18.69 -12.50 4.06
CA GLY A 107 -18.00 -13.12 2.93
C GLY A 107 -16.64 -12.47 2.66
N LEU A 108 -16.65 -11.20 2.26
CA LEU A 108 -15.46 -10.37 2.05
C LEU A 108 -15.54 -9.09 2.86
N SER A 109 -14.41 -8.68 3.45
CA SER A 109 -14.27 -7.42 4.16
C SER A 109 -13.08 -6.66 3.59
N VAL A 110 -13.35 -5.43 3.19
CA VAL A 110 -12.36 -4.48 2.70
C VAL A 110 -12.11 -3.44 3.78
N ALA A 111 -10.84 -3.17 4.06
CA ALA A 111 -10.41 -2.12 4.98
C ALA A 111 -9.28 -1.31 4.35
N TYR A 112 -9.18 -0.04 4.72
CA TYR A 112 -8.14 0.86 4.24
C TYR A 112 -7.23 1.26 5.41
N ARG A 113 -5.92 1.33 5.17
CA ARG A 113 -4.93 1.71 6.18
C ARG A 113 -3.93 2.71 5.62
N LEU A 114 -3.49 3.65 6.45
CA LEU A 114 -2.47 4.64 6.09
C LEU A 114 -1.07 4.11 6.46
N ILE A 115 -0.15 4.12 5.51
CA ILE A 115 1.25 3.77 5.75
C ILE A 115 1.96 4.94 6.44
N VAL A 116 2.57 4.69 7.60
CA VAL A 116 3.31 5.68 8.38
C VAL A 116 4.72 5.19 8.67
N GLU A 117 5.67 6.13 8.76
CA GLU A 117 7.00 5.84 9.25
C GLU A 117 6.98 5.66 10.77
N GLY A 118 7.76 4.71 11.29
CA GLY A 118 7.88 4.50 12.74
C GLY A 118 8.60 5.69 13.38
N SER A 119 8.04 6.21 14.49
CA SER A 119 8.69 7.22 15.33
C SER A 119 9.74 6.63 16.26
#